data_AF-A0A975QM22-F1
#
_entry.id   AF-A0A975QM22-F1
#
_cell.length_a   1.000
_cell.length_b   1.000
_cell.length_c   1.000
_cell.angle_alpha   90.00
_cell.angle_beta   90.00
_cell.angle_gamma   90.00
#
_symmetry.space_group_name_H-M   'P 1'
#
loop_
_entity.id
_entity.type
_entity.pdbx_description
1 polymer ?
#
loop_
_entity_poly.entity_id
_entity_poly.type
_entity_poly.pdbx_seq_one_letter_code
_entity_poly.pdbx_strand_id
1 'polypeptide(L)'
;MADSIILPANLCSGFLNSKFISQLTEEYGIIIKRQFQDSLRTNKGQELLMQDQMLQNEYQMLVQTLQYSLEGREISSNELCTMKKSADCMAREKAQRAIYEAYLDKKEEFERISMTMQRCK
;
A
#
# COMPACT_ATOMS: atom_id res chain seq x y z
N MET A 1 11.64 -6.67 18.46
CA MET A 1 11.71 -6.74 16.99
C MET A 1 12.62 -5.59 16.59
N ALA A 2 13.77 -5.89 15.98
CA ALA A 2 14.67 -4.83 15.53
C ALA A 2 14.10 -4.26 14.23
N ASP A 3 13.78 -2.96 14.23
CA ASP A 3 13.42 -2.24 13.01
C ASP A 3 14.55 -2.46 12.00
N SER A 4 14.25 -3.13 10.89
CA SER A 4 15.23 -3.33 9.82
C SER A 4 15.45 -1.98 9.15
N ILE A 5 16.49 -1.28 9.58
CA ILE A 5 16.95 -0.04 8.96
C ILE A 5 17.49 -0.43 7.57
N ILE A 6 16.74 -0.07 6.53
CA ILE A 6 17.22 -0.20 5.14
C ILE A 6 18.28 0.88 4.94
N LEU A 7 19.53 0.46 4.81
CA LEU A 7 20.66 1.35 4.60
C LEU A 7 20.72 1.84 3.14
N PRO A 8 21.16 3.08 2.88
CA PRO A 8 21.30 3.61 1.52
C PRO A 8 22.23 2.74 0.64
N ALA A 9 21.84 2.50 -0.61
CA ALA A 9 22.60 1.64 -1.54
C ALA A 9 24.07 2.08 -1.74
N ASN A 10 24.34 3.38 -1.75
CA ASN A 10 25.69 3.94 -1.87
C ASN A 10 26.56 3.62 -0.64
N LEU A 11 25.98 3.72 0.57
CA LEU A 11 26.64 3.32 1.81
C LEU A 11 26.88 1.81 1.83
N CYS A 12 25.89 1.01 1.41
CA CYS A 12 26.01 -0.44 1.36
C CYS A 12 27.13 -0.89 0.41
N SER A 13 27.13 -0.35 -0.81
CA SER A 13 28.14 -0.66 -1.81
C SER A 13 29.55 -0.16 -1.41
N GLY A 14 29.65 1.04 -0.83
CA GLY A 14 30.92 1.58 -0.35
C GLY A 14 31.54 0.76 0.78
N PHE A 15 30.73 0.29 1.73
CA PHE A 15 31.19 -0.58 2.80
C PHE A 15 31.67 -1.95 2.26
N LEU A 16 30.86 -2.59 1.41
CA LEU A 16 31.16 -3.93 0.89
C LEU A 16 32.36 -3.97 -0.06
N ASN A 17 32.63 -2.87 -0.78
CA ASN A 17 33.77 -2.72 -1.68
C ASN A 17 35.00 -2.08 -1.00
N SER A 18 34.94 -1.82 0.31
CA SER A 18 36.06 -1.25 1.05
C SER A 18 37.23 -2.22 1.08
N LYS A 19 38.44 -1.70 0.83
CA LYS A 19 39.69 -2.45 1.01
C LYS A 19 39.91 -2.94 2.45
N PHE A 20 39.17 -2.38 3.41
CA PHE A 20 39.24 -2.72 4.83
C PHE A 20 38.12 -3.65 5.29
N ILE A 21 37.32 -4.21 4.37
CA ILE A 21 36.14 -5.00 4.75
C ILE A 21 36.50 -6.16 5.68
N SER A 22 37.64 -6.83 5.49
CA SER A 22 38.07 -7.92 6.38
C SER A 22 38.31 -7.44 7.81
N GLN A 23 38.99 -6.30 7.98
CA GLN A 23 39.26 -5.70 9.29
C GLN A 23 37.96 -5.24 9.97
N LEU A 24 37.07 -4.61 9.22
CA LEU A 24 35.75 -4.19 9.70
C LEU A 24 34.87 -5.39 10.09
N THR A 25 34.98 -6.50 9.36
CA THR A 25 34.22 -7.72 9.68
C THR A 25 34.77 -8.43 10.92
N GLU A 26 36.07 -8.32 11.18
CA GLU A 26 36.72 -8.85 12.37
C GLU A 26 36.39 -8.02 13.62
N GLU A 27 36.38 -6.70 13.51
CA GLU A 27 36.09 -5.76 14.60
C GLU A 27 34.60 -5.70 14.96
N TYR A 28 33.70 -5.66 13.96
CA TYR A 28 32.26 -5.46 14.15
C TYR A 28 31.43 -6.74 13.92
N GLY A 29 32.08 -7.84 13.53
CA GLY A 29 31.47 -9.15 13.35
C GLY A 29 30.83 -9.37 11.97
N ILE A 30 30.72 -10.64 11.57
CA ILE A 30 30.20 -11.03 10.24
C ILE A 30 28.73 -10.65 9.99
N ILE A 31 27.98 -10.42 11.06
CA ILE A 31 26.57 -10.01 11.01
C ILE A 31 26.43 -8.66 10.30
N ILE A 32 27.35 -7.71 10.52
CA ILE A 32 27.26 -6.38 9.91
C ILE A 32 27.41 -6.45 8.39
N LYS A 33 28.36 -7.28 7.91
CA LYS A 33 28.55 -7.50 6.47
C LYS A 33 27.32 -8.09 5.83
N ARG A 34 26.67 -9.05 6.52
CA ARG A 34 25.42 -9.66 6.06
C ARG A 34 24.28 -8.65 5.99
N GLN A 35 24.10 -7.80 7.01
CA GLN A 35 23.09 -6.74 7.02
C GLN A 35 23.24 -5.76 5.85
N PHE A 36 24.48 -5.39 5.50
CA PHE A 36 24.77 -4.52 4.36
C PHE A 36 24.49 -5.20 3.01
N GLN A 37 24.79 -6.49 2.88
CA GLN A 37 24.44 -7.28 1.70
C GLN A 37 22.93 -7.42 1.53
N ASP A 38 22.22 -7.72 2.62
CA ASP A 38 20.77 -7.86 2.63
C ASP A 38 20.11 -6.51 2.28
N SER A 39 20.58 -5.41 2.88
CA SER A 39 20.10 -4.05 2.54
C SER A 39 20.33 -3.70 1.08
N LEU A 40 21.48 -4.04 0.49
CA LEU A 40 21.77 -3.77 -0.92
C LEU A 40 20.86 -4.58 -1.86
N ARG A 41 20.51 -5.82 -1.49
CA ARG A 41 19.55 -6.66 -2.24
C ARG A 41 18.15 -6.05 -2.17
N THR A 42 17.74 -5.58 -1.00
CA THR A 42 16.41 -4.98 -0.78
C THR A 42 16.27 -3.61 -1.45
N ASN A 43 17.34 -2.81 -1.56
CA ASN A 43 17.33 -1.53 -2.29
C ASN A 43 16.84 -1.69 -3.75
N LYS A 44 17.11 -2.82 -4.41
CA LYS A 44 16.65 -3.07 -5.78
C LYS A 44 15.12 -3.24 -5.89
N GLY A 45 14.44 -3.59 -4.79
CA GLY A 45 12.97 -3.69 -4.72
C GLY A 45 12.31 -2.44 -4.13
N GLN A 46 13.08 -1.42 -3.76
CA GLN A 46 12.56 -0.25 -3.07
C GLN A 46 11.70 0.64 -3.98
N GLU A 47 12.04 0.72 -5.27
CA GLU A 47 11.20 1.39 -6.27
C GLU A 47 9.85 0.68 -6.42
N LEU A 48 9.84 -0.66 -6.43
CA LEU A 48 8.59 -1.44 -6.48
C LEU A 48 7.76 -1.26 -5.20
N LEU A 49 8.40 -1.20 -4.03
CA LEU A 49 7.72 -0.91 -2.76
C LEU A 49 7.12 0.50 -2.76
N MET A 50 7.84 1.50 -3.27
CA MET A 50 7.32 2.86 -3.39
C MET A 50 6.15 2.92 -4.36
N GLN A 51 6.24 2.24 -5.51
CA GLN A 51 5.15 2.14 -6.48
C GLN A 51 3.92 1.46 -5.88
N ASP A 52 4.09 0.34 -5.16
CA ASP A 52 2.99 -0.35 -4.48
C ASP A 52 2.34 0.56 -3.43
N GLN A 53 3.13 1.25 -2.62
CA GLN A 53 2.61 2.18 -1.62
C GLN A 53 1.87 3.37 -2.25
N MET A 54 2.35 3.90 -3.39
CA MET A 54 1.66 4.93 -4.14
C MET A 54 0.31 4.43 -4.67
N LEU A 55 0.25 3.22 -5.23
CA LEU A 55 -0.98 2.62 -5.74
C LEU A 55 -1.99 2.33 -4.62
N GLN A 56 -1.52 1.88 -3.45
CA GLN A 56 -2.37 1.72 -2.26
C GLN A 56 -2.96 3.06 -1.81
N ASN A 57 -2.16 4.12 -1.78
CA ASN A 57 -2.64 5.46 -1.43
C ASN A 57 -3.66 5.99 -2.45
N GLU A 58 -3.40 5.79 -3.75
CA GLU A 58 -4.32 6.17 -4.82
C GLU A 58 -5.67 5.46 -4.67
N TYR A 59 -5.66 4.15 -4.38
CA TYR A 59 -6.87 3.39 -4.10
C TYR A 59 -7.64 3.94 -2.90
N GLN A 60 -6.95 4.21 -1.78
CA GLN A 60 -7.59 4.75 -0.57
C GLN A 60 -8.22 6.13 -0.82
N MET A 61 -7.51 7.00 -1.56
CA MET A 61 -8.06 8.30 -1.95
C MET A 61 -9.31 8.13 -2.82
N LEU A 62 -9.30 7.23 -3.79
CA LEU A 62 -10.45 6.99 -4.66
C LEU A 62 -11.67 6.51 -3.84
N VAL A 63 -11.47 5.60 -2.89
CA VAL A 63 -12.53 5.16 -1.96
C VAL A 63 -13.08 6.32 -1.13
N GLN A 64 -12.23 7.26 -0.68
CA GLN A 64 -12.68 8.43 0.10
C GLN A 64 -13.48 9.42 -0.75
N THR A 65 -13.27 9.46 -2.06
CA THR A 65 -14.02 10.34 -2.97
C THR A 65 -15.37 9.77 -3.42
N LEU A 66 -15.71 8.54 -3.01
CA LEU A 66 -16.99 7.93 -3.35
C LEU A 66 -18.16 8.75 -2.79
N GLN A 67 -19.08 9.11 -3.68
CA GLN A 67 -20.35 9.73 -3.34
C GLN A 67 -21.44 8.68 -3.42
N TYR A 68 -22.29 8.62 -2.39
CA TYR A 68 -23.36 7.64 -2.32
C TYR A 68 -24.67 8.34 -2.65
N SER A 69 -25.44 7.76 -3.56
CA SER A 69 -26.78 8.24 -3.90
C SER A 69 -27.81 7.14 -3.67
N LEU A 70 -28.98 7.51 -3.17
CA LEU A 70 -30.12 6.62 -3.05
C LEU A 70 -31.37 7.33 -3.58
N GLU A 71 -32.05 6.72 -4.55
CA GLU A 71 -33.29 7.26 -5.14
C GLU A 71 -33.13 8.71 -5.66
N GLY A 72 -31.95 9.03 -6.20
CA GLY A 72 -31.63 10.35 -6.76
C GLY A 72 -31.18 11.39 -5.72
N ARG A 73 -31.04 11.02 -4.44
CA ARG A 73 -30.55 11.90 -3.38
C ARG A 73 -29.18 11.46 -2.90
N GLU A 74 -28.24 12.40 -2.76
CA GLU A 74 -26.97 12.14 -2.07
C GLU A 74 -27.20 11.82 -0.59
N ILE A 75 -26.56 10.75 -0.13
CA ILE A 75 -26.59 10.31 1.25
C ILE A 75 -25.19 10.33 1.85
N SER A 76 -25.09 10.71 3.12
CA SER A 76 -23.83 10.75 3.86
C SER A 76 -23.36 9.35 4.26
N SER A 77 -22.06 9.23 4.54
CA SER A 77 -21.49 7.98 5.07
C SER A 77 -22.11 7.55 6.42
N ASN A 78 -22.60 8.50 7.23
CA ASN A 78 -23.26 8.20 8.50
C ASN A 78 -24.65 7.60 8.29
N GLU A 79 -25.43 8.17 7.37
CA GLU A 79 -26.75 7.63 6.98
C GLU A 79 -26.59 6.22 6.41
N LEU A 80 -25.62 6.02 5.52
CA LEU A 80 -25.29 4.72 4.95
C LEU A 80 -24.90 3.70 6.04
N CYS A 81 -24.04 4.07 6.99
CA CYS A 81 -23.64 3.21 8.11
C CYS A 81 -24.83 2.82 8.99
N THR A 82 -25.76 3.76 9.21
CA THR A 82 -26.98 3.54 9.98
C THR A 82 -27.90 2.56 9.26
N MET A 83 -28.12 2.73 7.96
CA MET A 83 -28.93 1.82 7.15
C MET A 83 -28.35 0.41 7.08
N LYS A 84 -27.02 0.25 6.96
CA LYS A 84 -26.35 -1.07 6.98
C LYS A 84 -26.57 -1.85 8.27
N LYS A 85 -26.72 -1.14 9.40
CA LYS A 85 -26.93 -1.72 10.73
C LYS A 85 -28.41 -1.80 11.11
N SER A 86 -29.31 -1.34 10.24
CA SER A 86 -30.75 -1.38 10.49
C SER A 86 -31.24 -2.82 10.65
N ALA A 87 -32.24 -3.02 11.52
CA ALA A 87 -32.95 -4.29 11.62
C ALA A 87 -33.79 -4.58 10.36
N ASP A 88 -34.16 -3.55 9.61
CA ASP A 88 -34.89 -3.67 8.34
C ASP A 88 -34.00 -4.21 7.22
N CYS A 89 -34.43 -5.32 6.62
CA CYS A 89 -33.75 -5.95 5.49
C CYS A 89 -33.71 -5.05 4.26
N MET A 90 -34.79 -4.33 3.97
CA MET A 90 -34.87 -3.47 2.80
C MET A 90 -33.93 -2.28 2.92
N ALA A 91 -33.83 -1.67 4.11
CA ALA A 91 -32.85 -0.62 4.38
C ALA A 91 -31.40 -1.11 4.17
N ARG A 92 -31.06 -2.33 4.60
CA ARG A 92 -29.72 -2.90 4.39
C ARG A 92 -29.44 -3.14 2.90
N GLU A 93 -30.40 -3.68 2.17
CA GLU A 93 -30.28 -3.91 0.72
C GLU A 93 -30.07 -2.61 -0.04
N LYS A 94 -30.87 -1.57 0.27
CA LYS A 94 -30.74 -0.22 -0.31
C LYS A 94 -29.36 0.37 -0.06
N ALA A 95 -28.85 0.26 1.17
CA ALA A 95 -27.51 0.75 1.50
C ALA A 95 -26.41 0.00 0.72
N GLN A 96 -26.56 -1.32 0.59
CA GLN A 96 -25.60 -2.13 -0.17
C GLN A 96 -25.61 -1.78 -1.66
N ARG A 97 -26.80 -1.50 -2.22
CA ARG A 97 -26.96 -1.06 -3.60
C ARG A 97 -26.30 0.29 -3.85
N ALA A 98 -26.53 1.27 -2.98
CA ALA A 98 -25.90 2.59 -3.09
C ALA A 98 -24.37 2.52 -3.04
N ILE A 99 -23.80 1.60 -2.24
CA ILE A 99 -22.36 1.33 -2.23
C ILE A 99 -21.89 0.84 -3.59
N TYR A 100 -22.54 -0.21 -4.12
CA TYR A 100 -22.10 -0.78 -5.40
C TYR A 100 -22.27 0.19 -6.56
N GLU A 101 -23.33 0.99 -6.57
CA GLU A 101 -23.52 2.04 -7.58
C GLU A 101 -22.39 3.08 -7.50
N ALA A 102 -21.95 3.49 -6.31
CA ALA A 102 -20.81 4.39 -6.16
C ALA A 102 -19.49 3.77 -6.69
N TYR A 103 -19.26 2.48 -6.43
CA TYR A 103 -18.09 1.78 -6.99
C TYR A 103 -18.18 1.61 -8.52
N LEU A 104 -19.39 1.39 -9.05
CA LEU A 104 -19.63 1.27 -10.49
C LEU A 104 -19.42 2.60 -11.22
N ASP A 105 -19.77 3.72 -10.60
CA ASP A 105 -19.51 5.06 -11.15
C ASP A 105 -18.00 5.32 -11.36
N LYS A 106 -17.16 4.79 -10.46
CA LYS A 106 -15.69 4.89 -10.53
C LYS A 106 -15.00 3.62 -11.04
N LYS A 107 -15.74 2.77 -11.75
CA LYS A 107 -15.28 1.43 -12.16
C LYS A 107 -13.97 1.51 -12.95
N GLU A 108 -13.89 2.41 -13.92
CA GLU A 108 -12.73 2.50 -14.81
C GLU A 108 -11.46 2.89 -14.05
N GLU A 109 -11.56 3.80 -13.07
CA GLU A 109 -10.44 4.16 -12.21
C GLU A 109 -10.01 3.01 -11.31
N PHE A 110 -10.95 2.27 -10.71
CA PHE A 110 -10.64 1.09 -9.90
C PHE A 110 -10.00 -0.03 -10.74
N GLU A 111 -10.49 -0.26 -11.96
CA GLU A 111 -9.92 -1.25 -12.89
C GLU A 111 -8.49 -0.87 -13.29
N ARG A 112 -8.22 0.42 -13.56
CA ARG A 112 -6.86 0.91 -13.85
C ARG A 112 -5.90 0.61 -12.71
N ILE A 113 -6.28 0.94 -11.46
CA ILE A 113 -5.44 0.69 -10.28
C ILE A 113 -5.22 -0.82 -10.11
N SER A 114 -6.27 -1.64 -10.24
CA SER A 114 -6.20 -3.09 -10.11
C SER A 114 -5.27 -3.73 -11.15
N MET A 115 -5.40 -3.35 -12.42
CA MET A 115 -4.52 -3.84 -13.48
C MET A 115 -3.06 -3.44 -13.25
N THR A 116 -2.82 -2.24 -12.72
CA THR A 116 -1.46 -1.77 -12.42
C THR A 116 -0.84 -2.58 -11.28
N MET A 117 -1.60 -2.82 -10.20
CA MET A 117 -1.15 -3.68 -9.10
C MET A 117 -0.85 -5.11 -9.54
N GLN A 118 -1.61 -5.67 -10.49
CA GLN A 118 -1.35 -7.03 -11.01
C GLN A 118 -0.07 -7.13 -11.83
N ARG A 119 0.35 -6.04 -12.49
CA ARG A 119 1.58 -6.00 -13.30
C ARG A 119 2.84 -5.77 -12.46
N CYS A 120 2.69 -5.27 -11.24
CA CYS A 120 3.79 -5.03 -10.30
C CYS A 120 4.18 -6.28 -9.46
N LYS A 121 3.47 -7.41 -9.62
CA LYS A 121 3.77 -8.71 -8.97
C LYS A 121 4.56 -9.61 -9.91
#